data_AF-A0A974DD55-F1
#
_entry.id   AF-A0A974DD55-F1
#
_cell.length_a   1.000
_cell.length_b   1.000
_cell.length_c   1.000
_cell.angle_alpha   90.00
_cell.angle_beta   90.00
_cell.angle_gamma   90.00
#
_symmetry.space_group_name_H-M   'P 1'
#
loop_
_entity.id
_entity.type
_entity.pdbx_description
1 polymer ?
#
loop_
_entity_poly.entity_id
_entity_poly.type
_entity_poly.pdbx_seq_one_letter_code
_entity_poly.pdbx_strand_id
1 'polypeptide(L)'
;MNDKKSHEVLVMSQLVQSIANVCGVKEVIDLGAGKGYLSSYLSMKYNLKVYGIDSSDTNTDGANRRNRKLKKFWKAYKEDAKGASKIQESAQNNDYLLPNYSCQEVITDREFPNPKSCFPKLEELSVSHGVESINVLSEWKSGQESLCSTSQSAESDKTSAFLNILPADAVEEKTLSESICKSLSEQEKEQRKIENIRMKEQRCSHVYLPLTCKITEETDLNDIIEDLEESIMVGLHTCGDLAPNTLRIFTARSEIKAVCSVGCCYHLLSEEFESPTEERTVTTWGFPMSMHLKETSWFFGRNARMSACLALERVAVGQGLATESLFYRAVLQVILKDCFGITQSGKRVGKIFSKSGNFTDYVRKSLKKLGHDDSKISDKNITAYYEKYKPRQNELEAFNMLKVLLAPCIEALILLDRLHYLKEQNNLAWSGLVKLFDPVKSPRCYSVVSMKKPKDTIY
;
A
#
# COMPACT_ATOMS: atom_id res chain seq x y z
N MET A 1 -7.90 -11.75 -6.43
CA MET A 1 -6.99 -10.58 -6.46
C MET A 1 -5.76 -10.91 -7.30
N ASN A 2 -4.96 -9.94 -7.76
CA ASN A 2 -3.67 -10.27 -8.37
C ASN A 2 -2.64 -10.67 -7.30
N ASP A 3 -1.61 -11.41 -7.69
CA ASP A 3 -0.60 -11.97 -6.78
C ASP A 3 0.07 -10.91 -5.92
N LYS A 4 0.40 -9.76 -6.52
CA LYS A 4 0.97 -8.61 -5.80
C LYS A 4 0.05 -8.16 -4.66
N LYS A 5 -1.22 -7.90 -4.94
CA LYS A 5 -2.16 -7.37 -3.94
C LYS A 5 -2.44 -8.41 -2.85
N SER A 6 -2.54 -9.69 -3.22
CA SER A 6 -2.67 -10.79 -2.25
C SER A 6 -1.46 -10.86 -1.31
N HIS A 7 -0.23 -10.77 -1.85
CA HIS A 7 1.01 -10.72 -1.07
C HIS A 7 1.02 -9.56 -0.08
N GLU A 8 0.73 -8.35 -0.56
CA GLU A 8 0.71 -7.14 0.28
C GLU A 8 -0.30 -7.23 1.42
N VAL A 9 -1.53 -7.64 1.11
CA VAL A 9 -2.61 -7.76 2.09
C VAL A 9 -2.27 -8.82 3.13
N LEU A 10 -1.77 -9.99 2.70
CA LEU A 10 -1.41 -11.07 3.62
C LEU A 10 -0.35 -10.61 4.62
N VAL A 11 0.78 -10.10 4.13
CA VAL A 11 1.92 -9.75 4.98
C VAL A 11 1.61 -8.55 5.89
N MET A 12 0.99 -7.49 5.33
CA MET A 12 0.65 -6.33 6.14
C MET A 12 -0.40 -6.66 7.20
N SER A 13 -1.39 -7.50 6.87
CA SER A 13 -2.42 -7.88 7.84
C SER A 13 -1.88 -8.69 9.02
N GLN A 14 -0.87 -9.54 8.80
CA GLN A 14 -0.19 -10.27 9.88
C GLN A 14 0.53 -9.31 10.82
N LEU A 15 1.30 -8.36 10.28
CA LEU A 15 1.98 -7.35 11.08
C LEU A 15 0.99 -6.50 11.88
N VAL A 16 -0.08 -6.02 11.24
CA VAL A 16 -1.11 -5.22 11.91
C VAL A 16 -1.77 -5.99 13.04
N GLN A 17 -2.07 -7.29 12.84
CA GLN A 17 -2.61 -8.14 13.91
C GLN A 17 -1.64 -8.28 15.09
N SER A 18 -0.35 -8.48 14.82
CA SER A 18 0.66 -8.56 15.88
C SER A 18 0.74 -7.26 16.68
N ILE A 19 0.72 -6.11 16.01
CA ILE A 19 0.71 -4.80 16.67
C ILE A 19 -0.59 -4.60 17.47
N ALA A 20 -1.75 -4.99 16.92
CA ALA A 20 -3.04 -4.95 17.61
C ALA A 20 -3.02 -5.73 18.92
N ASN A 21 -2.47 -6.95 18.90
CA ASN A 21 -2.31 -7.77 20.10
C ASN A 21 -1.39 -7.11 21.14
N VAL A 22 -0.25 -6.56 20.72
CA VAL A 22 0.70 -5.91 21.64
C VAL A 22 0.11 -4.63 22.24
N CYS A 23 -0.65 -3.86 21.46
CA CYS A 23 -1.31 -2.64 21.93
C CYS A 23 -2.59 -2.90 22.72
N GLY A 24 -3.13 -4.12 22.71
CA GLY A 24 -4.44 -4.43 23.29
C GLY A 24 -5.61 -3.77 22.56
N VAL A 25 -5.45 -3.47 21.26
CA VAL A 25 -6.41 -2.70 20.45
C VAL A 25 -7.19 -3.62 19.52
N LYS A 26 -8.49 -3.31 19.31
CA LYS A 26 -9.36 -4.04 18.37
C LYS A 26 -9.83 -3.22 17.17
N GLU A 27 -9.51 -1.93 17.16
CA GLU A 27 -9.93 -0.99 16.14
C GLU A 27 -8.75 -0.58 15.23
N VAL A 28 -9.04 -0.50 13.93
CA VAL A 28 -8.07 -0.13 12.90
C VAL A 28 -8.65 0.96 12.00
N ILE A 29 -7.84 1.97 11.72
CA ILE A 29 -8.16 3.04 10.76
C ILE A 29 -7.23 2.88 9.55
N ASP A 30 -7.79 2.50 8.41
CA ASP A 30 -7.08 2.28 7.14
C ASP A 30 -7.23 3.52 6.24
N LEU A 31 -6.19 4.34 6.18
CA LEU A 31 -6.16 5.57 5.39
C LEU A 31 -5.72 5.31 3.95
N GLY A 32 -6.52 5.79 3.00
CA GLY A 32 -6.33 5.47 1.59
C GLY A 32 -6.71 4.02 1.28
N ALA A 33 -7.79 3.54 1.91
CA ALA A 33 -8.23 2.15 1.82
C ALA A 33 -8.51 1.70 0.38
N GLY A 34 -8.83 2.63 -0.54
CA GLY A 34 -9.13 2.36 -1.93
C GLY A 34 -10.24 1.34 -2.07
N LYS A 35 -9.91 0.18 -2.64
CA LYS A 35 -10.86 -0.94 -2.78
C LYS A 35 -11.10 -1.72 -1.48
N GLY A 36 -10.49 -1.35 -0.35
CA GLY A 36 -10.77 -1.96 0.96
C GLY A 36 -10.33 -3.43 1.10
N TYR A 37 -9.31 -3.87 0.35
CA TYR A 37 -8.83 -5.26 0.41
C TYR A 37 -8.19 -5.58 1.76
N LEU A 38 -7.29 -4.71 2.24
CA LEU A 38 -6.66 -4.85 3.55
C LEU A 38 -7.70 -4.77 4.66
N SER A 39 -8.55 -3.75 4.61
CA SER A 39 -9.59 -3.49 5.61
C SER A 39 -10.57 -4.65 5.75
N SER A 40 -11.06 -5.19 4.62
CA SER A 40 -11.95 -6.37 4.63
C SER A 40 -11.24 -7.61 5.18
N TYR A 41 -9.98 -7.82 4.81
CA TYR A 41 -9.20 -8.98 5.26
C TYR A 41 -8.94 -8.93 6.77
N LEU A 42 -8.52 -7.77 7.29
CA LEU A 42 -8.33 -7.54 8.73
C LEU A 42 -9.62 -7.82 9.52
N SER A 43 -10.75 -7.28 9.07
CA SER A 43 -12.01 -7.46 9.77
C SER A 43 -12.46 -8.93 9.75
N MET A 44 -12.39 -9.60 8.60
CA MET A 44 -12.93 -10.96 8.49
C MET A 44 -12.04 -12.01 9.14
N LYS A 45 -10.72 -11.93 8.94
CA LYS A 45 -9.79 -12.94 9.42
C LYS A 45 -9.48 -12.79 10.89
N TYR A 46 -9.29 -11.55 11.34
CA TYR A 46 -8.85 -11.27 12.70
C TYR A 46 -9.93 -10.63 13.58
N ASN A 47 -11.16 -10.46 13.06
CA ASN A 47 -12.28 -9.91 13.80
C ASN A 47 -12.00 -8.52 14.38
N LEU A 48 -11.19 -7.73 13.67
CA LEU A 48 -10.94 -6.32 13.98
C LEU A 48 -12.09 -5.44 13.47
N LYS A 49 -12.39 -4.37 14.20
CA LYS A 49 -13.26 -3.29 13.75
C LYS A 49 -12.41 -2.39 12.87
N VAL A 50 -12.83 -2.16 11.62
CA VAL A 50 -11.99 -1.44 10.65
C VAL A 50 -12.75 -0.30 10.00
N TYR A 51 -12.22 0.92 10.09
CA TYR A 51 -12.67 2.08 9.34
C TYR A 51 -11.75 2.27 8.15
N GLY A 52 -12.24 2.05 6.92
CA GLY A 52 -11.46 2.30 5.72
C GLY A 52 -11.87 3.62 5.10
N ILE A 53 -10.97 4.60 5.14
CA ILE A 53 -11.22 5.96 4.67
C ILE A 53 -10.55 6.16 3.31
N ASP A 54 -11.31 6.62 2.32
CA ASP A 54 -10.79 7.01 1.01
C ASP A 54 -11.40 8.33 0.55
N SER A 55 -10.67 9.13 -0.22
CA SER A 55 -11.20 10.40 -0.71
C SER A 55 -12.13 10.25 -1.91
N SER A 56 -12.24 9.06 -2.51
CA SER A 56 -13.04 8.81 -3.70
C SER A 56 -14.30 8.01 -3.37
N ASP A 57 -15.48 8.60 -3.63
CA ASP A 57 -16.77 7.90 -3.50
C ASP A 57 -16.82 6.61 -4.30
N THR A 58 -16.26 6.61 -5.52
CA THR A 58 -16.22 5.40 -6.36
C THR A 58 -15.47 4.24 -5.70
N ASN A 59 -14.38 4.55 -4.98
CA ASN A 59 -13.62 3.54 -4.24
C ASN A 59 -14.42 3.03 -3.04
N THR A 60 -14.99 3.95 -2.25
CA THR A 60 -15.81 3.64 -1.08
C THR A 60 -17.05 2.81 -1.44
N ASP A 61 -17.77 3.18 -2.50
CA ASP A 61 -18.93 2.43 -3.02
C ASP A 61 -18.53 1.03 -3.48
N GLY A 62 -17.38 0.93 -4.19
CA GLY A 62 -16.81 -0.33 -4.60
C GLY A 62 -16.44 -1.22 -3.41
N ALA A 63 -15.88 -0.64 -2.35
CA ALA A 63 -15.57 -1.32 -1.10
C ALA A 63 -16.84 -1.77 -0.36
N ASN A 64 -17.88 -0.92 -0.29
CA ASN A 64 -19.18 -1.26 0.26
C ASN A 64 -19.84 -2.44 -0.46
N ARG A 65 -19.87 -2.41 -1.79
CA ARG A 65 -20.42 -3.51 -2.60
C ARG A 65 -19.66 -4.82 -2.36
N ARG A 66 -18.33 -4.76 -2.24
CA ARG A 66 -17.48 -5.93 -1.95
C ARG A 66 -17.72 -6.46 -0.54
N ASN A 67 -17.76 -5.59 0.47
CA ASN A 67 -18.02 -5.95 1.85
C ASN A 67 -19.39 -6.65 2.00
N ARG A 68 -20.43 -6.16 1.32
CA ARG A 68 -21.75 -6.82 1.26
C ARG A 68 -21.67 -8.23 0.68
N LYS A 69 -20.91 -8.44 -0.41
CA LYS A 69 -20.72 -9.76 -1.02
C LYS A 69 -19.97 -10.70 -0.05
N LEU A 70 -18.87 -10.24 0.52
CA LEU A 70 -18.06 -11.01 1.47
C LEU A 70 -18.86 -11.42 2.72
N LYS A 71 -19.66 -10.51 3.29
CA LYS A 71 -20.56 -10.82 4.41
C LYS A 71 -21.57 -11.91 4.05
N LYS A 72 -22.09 -11.95 2.82
CA LYS A 72 -22.99 -13.02 2.36
C LYS A 72 -22.27 -14.36 2.25
N PHE A 73 -21.10 -14.39 1.59
CA PHE A 73 -20.30 -15.60 1.45
C PHE A 73 -19.83 -16.15 2.80
N TRP A 74 -19.41 -15.28 3.72
CA TRP A 74 -18.97 -15.68 5.05
C TRP A 74 -20.09 -16.27 5.90
N LYS A 75 -21.33 -15.76 5.77
CA LYS A 75 -22.50 -16.34 6.41
C LYS A 75 -22.78 -17.74 5.85
N ALA A 76 -22.80 -17.89 4.53
CA ALA A 76 -22.95 -19.20 3.89
C ALA A 76 -21.87 -20.19 4.36
N TYR A 77 -20.60 -19.78 4.39
CA TYR A 77 -19.50 -20.63 4.85
C TYR A 77 -19.63 -21.05 6.33
N LYS A 78 -20.07 -20.13 7.20
CA LYS A 78 -20.34 -20.45 8.61
C LYS A 78 -21.56 -21.37 8.77
N GLU A 79 -22.57 -21.24 7.92
CA GLU A 79 -23.75 -22.11 7.90
C GLU A 79 -23.39 -23.50 7.38
N ASP A 80 -22.55 -23.60 6.34
CA ASP A 80 -22.04 -24.86 5.78
C ASP A 80 -21.11 -25.60 6.75
N ALA A 81 -20.22 -24.87 7.46
CA ALA A 81 -19.36 -25.45 8.49
C ALA A 81 -20.18 -25.98 9.70
N LYS A 82 -21.26 -25.26 10.07
CA LYS A 82 -22.21 -25.72 11.11
C LYS A 82 -23.11 -26.85 10.63
N GLY A 83 -23.43 -26.89 9.33
CA GLY A 83 -24.17 -27.97 8.68
C GLY A 83 -23.35 -29.27 8.61
N ALA A 84 -22.06 -29.17 8.25
CA ALA A 84 -21.14 -30.31 8.28
C ALA A 84 -20.93 -30.87 9.70
N SER A 85 -20.96 -30.00 10.72
CA SER A 85 -20.88 -30.42 12.13
C SER A 85 -22.15 -31.13 12.63
N LYS A 86 -23.31 -30.93 11.98
CA LYS A 86 -24.58 -31.62 12.32
C LYS A 86 -24.78 -32.95 11.60
N ILE A 87 -24.00 -33.24 10.55
CA ILE A 87 -24.06 -34.50 9.79
C ILE A 87 -23.21 -35.59 10.48
N GLN A 88 -22.35 -35.23 11.44
CA GLN A 88 -21.58 -36.18 12.24
C GLN A 88 -22.27 -36.65 13.54
N GLU A 89 -23.43 -36.08 13.92
CA GLU A 89 -24.18 -36.49 15.13
C GLU A 89 -25.28 -37.54 14.87
N SER A 90 -25.48 -37.98 13.62
CA SER A 90 -26.51 -38.99 13.27
C SER A 90 -25.95 -40.30 12.68
N ALA A 91 -24.64 -40.53 12.72
CA ALA A 91 -24.02 -41.78 12.28
C ALA A 91 -23.23 -42.45 13.42
N GLN A 92 -23.94 -43.34 14.12
CA GLN A 92 -23.46 -44.55 14.81
C GLN A 92 -22.53 -44.43 16.04
N ASN A 93 -23.10 -44.84 17.17
CA ASN A 93 -22.45 -45.68 18.19
C ASN A 93 -21.53 -46.73 17.53
N ASN A 94 -20.22 -46.65 17.79
CA ASN A 94 -19.40 -47.77 18.27
C ASN A 94 -17.97 -47.31 18.56
N ASP A 95 -17.44 -47.83 19.67
CA ASP A 95 -16.21 -47.46 20.36
C ASP A 95 -14.96 -47.31 19.48
N TYR A 96 -14.31 -46.15 19.56
CA TYR A 96 -12.85 -46.04 19.59
C TYR A 96 -12.45 -44.91 20.56
N LEU A 97 -11.56 -45.26 21.49
CA LEU A 97 -11.12 -44.43 22.60
C LEU A 97 -10.57 -43.06 22.17
N LEU A 98 -11.11 -42.01 22.80
CA LEU A 98 -10.45 -40.72 22.96
C LEU A 98 -9.26 -40.88 23.93
N PRO A 99 -8.07 -40.31 23.63
CA PRO A 99 -7.18 -39.86 24.69
C PRO A 99 -7.71 -38.52 25.22
N ASN A 100 -8.30 -38.56 26.41
CA ASN A 100 -8.45 -37.38 27.27
C ASN A 100 -7.09 -36.73 27.48
N TYR A 101 -6.97 -35.43 27.21
CA TYR A 101 -6.04 -34.59 27.95
C TYR A 101 -6.73 -33.30 28.38
N SER A 102 -7.00 -33.30 29.68
CA SER A 102 -7.35 -32.16 30.51
C SER A 102 -6.26 -31.09 30.47
N CYS A 103 -6.67 -29.84 30.57
CA CYS A 103 -5.80 -28.74 31.00
C CYS A 103 -5.04 -29.13 32.27
N GLN A 104 -3.72 -29.07 32.22
CA GLN A 104 -2.88 -29.00 33.41
C GLN A 104 -2.28 -27.61 33.49
N GLU A 105 -2.65 -26.91 34.57
CA GLU A 105 -1.85 -25.83 35.12
C GLU A 105 -0.43 -26.36 35.35
N VAL A 106 0.56 -25.62 34.85
CA VAL A 106 1.94 -25.75 35.29
C VAL A 106 2.39 -24.38 35.74
N ILE A 107 2.29 -24.17 37.05
CA ILE A 107 3.18 -23.27 37.78
C ILE A 107 4.55 -23.95 37.78
N THR A 108 5.54 -23.35 37.12
CA THR A 108 6.95 -23.51 37.51
C THR A 108 7.69 -22.23 37.18
N ASP A 109 8.25 -21.62 38.23
CA ASP A 109 9.24 -20.56 38.20
C ASP A 109 10.36 -20.84 37.20
N ARG A 110 10.51 -19.97 36.20
CA ARG A 110 11.80 -19.69 35.54
C ARG A 110 11.86 -18.22 35.16
N GLU A 111 12.78 -17.52 35.81
CA GLU A 111 13.13 -16.12 35.58
C GLU A 111 13.44 -15.86 34.10
N PHE A 112 12.86 -14.78 33.56
CA PHE A 112 13.18 -14.27 32.24
C PHE A 112 14.62 -13.69 32.23
N PRO A 113 15.50 -14.09 31.30
CA PRO A 113 16.78 -13.40 31.14
C PRO A 113 16.55 -11.99 30.62
N ASN A 114 17.07 -11.03 31.36
CA ASN A 114 17.16 -9.60 31.08
C ASN A 114 17.73 -9.34 29.65
N PRO A 115 17.11 -8.50 28.79
CA PRO A 115 17.59 -8.26 27.44
C PRO A 115 18.74 -7.23 27.46
N LYS A 116 19.90 -7.64 28.00
CA LYS A 116 21.17 -6.92 27.87
C LYS A 116 22.30 -7.94 27.71
N SER A 117 22.51 -8.41 26.49
CA SER A 117 23.82 -8.87 25.95
C SER A 117 23.62 -9.77 24.73
N CYS A 118 23.31 -9.19 23.57
CA CYS A 118 23.62 -9.85 22.30
C CYS A 118 23.72 -8.82 21.17
N PHE A 119 24.72 -7.95 21.26
CA PHE A 119 25.25 -7.25 20.09
C PHE A 119 26.77 -7.12 20.25
N PRO A 120 27.58 -7.54 19.26
CA PRO A 120 29.00 -7.25 19.27
C PRO A 120 29.22 -5.73 19.24
N LYS A 121 30.12 -5.25 20.09
CA LYS A 121 30.66 -3.88 20.07
C LYS A 121 31.18 -3.58 18.66
N LEU A 122 30.62 -2.58 17.98
CA LEU A 122 31.33 -1.92 16.90
C LEU A 122 32.43 -1.07 17.54
N GLU A 123 33.68 -1.52 17.42
CA GLU A 123 34.84 -0.66 17.65
C GLU A 123 34.96 0.35 16.50
N GLU A 124 35.24 1.60 16.86
CA GLU A 124 35.56 2.68 15.96
C GLU A 124 36.82 2.34 15.15
N LEU A 125 36.66 2.12 13.85
CA LEU A 125 37.78 2.09 12.91
C LEU A 125 37.81 3.42 12.16
N SER A 126 38.71 4.28 12.63
CA SER A 126 39.25 5.40 11.88
C SER A 126 39.99 4.87 10.66
N VAL A 127 39.63 5.32 9.46
CA VAL A 127 40.39 5.05 8.25
C VAL A 127 40.73 6.35 7.55
N SER A 128 42.04 6.60 7.55
CA SER A 128 42.74 7.59 6.78
C SER A 128 42.88 7.13 5.32
N HIS A 129 42.84 8.11 4.40
CA HIS A 129 43.33 8.14 3.03
C HIS A 129 43.80 6.83 2.37
N GLY A 130 43.16 6.46 1.25
CA GLY A 130 43.72 5.51 0.28
C GLY A 130 42.68 5.05 -0.73
N VAL A 131 42.65 5.68 -1.91
CA VAL A 131 41.84 5.25 -3.05
C VAL A 131 42.53 4.06 -3.71
N GLU A 132 41.95 2.87 -3.63
CA GLU A 132 42.24 1.78 -4.57
C GLU A 132 40.96 1.04 -4.96
N SER A 133 40.83 0.81 -6.27
CA SER A 133 39.66 0.25 -6.94
C SER A 133 39.50 -1.24 -6.63
N ILE A 134 38.34 -1.65 -6.11
CA ILE A 134 38.01 -3.07 -5.91
C ILE A 134 36.96 -3.49 -6.94
N ASN A 135 37.40 -4.37 -7.86
CA ASN A 135 36.59 -5.15 -8.77
C ASN A 135 35.76 -6.17 -7.97
N VAL A 136 34.44 -5.99 -7.89
CA VAL A 136 33.53 -7.00 -7.30
C VAL A 136 32.66 -7.57 -8.41
N LEU A 137 33.20 -8.55 -9.14
CA LEU A 137 32.42 -9.36 -10.08
C LEU A 137 33.05 -10.74 -10.28
N SER A 138 33.23 -11.53 -9.20
CA SER A 138 33.58 -12.95 -9.34
C SER A 138 33.31 -13.89 -8.15
N GLU A 139 32.58 -13.52 -7.08
CA GLU A 139 32.39 -14.43 -5.92
C GLU A 139 30.93 -14.67 -5.52
N TRP A 140 30.03 -14.90 -6.48
CA TRP A 140 28.66 -15.37 -6.20
C TRP A 140 28.31 -16.72 -6.84
N LYS A 141 29.30 -17.62 -6.96
CA LYS A 141 29.06 -19.01 -7.35
C LYS A 141 29.84 -19.97 -6.47
N SER A 142 29.29 -20.30 -5.31
CA SER A 142 29.34 -21.65 -4.69
C SER A 142 28.88 -21.56 -3.24
N GLY A 143 27.77 -22.23 -2.90
CA GLY A 143 27.39 -22.40 -1.49
C GLY A 143 25.89 -22.49 -1.22
N GLN A 144 25.14 -23.27 -2.00
CA GLN A 144 23.83 -23.77 -1.55
C GLN A 144 23.61 -25.19 -2.08
N GLU A 145 24.03 -26.19 -1.29
CA GLU A 145 23.37 -27.49 -1.26
C GLU A 145 23.08 -27.87 0.20
N SER A 146 21.81 -28.23 0.42
CA SER A 146 21.30 -29.17 1.42
C SER A 146 21.46 -28.86 2.91
N LEU A 147 20.38 -28.36 3.53
CA LEU A 147 19.66 -29.06 4.60
C LEU A 147 18.37 -28.30 4.96
N CYS A 148 17.21 -28.80 4.55
CA CYS A 148 15.96 -28.68 5.34
C CYS A 148 14.88 -29.61 4.76
N SER A 149 14.78 -30.80 5.32
CA SER A 149 13.64 -31.69 5.15
C SER A 149 12.59 -31.39 6.22
N THR A 150 11.41 -30.97 5.75
CA THR A 150 10.07 -31.34 6.24
C THR A 150 9.72 -31.12 7.71
N SER A 151 8.93 -30.07 7.94
CA SER A 151 7.71 -30.16 8.77
C SER A 151 6.70 -29.12 8.27
N GLN A 152 5.91 -29.49 7.26
CA GLN A 152 4.72 -28.74 6.84
C GLN A 152 3.61 -28.99 7.86
N SER A 153 3.20 -27.95 8.58
CA SER A 153 1.98 -27.95 9.41
C SER A 153 0.82 -27.30 8.64
N ALA A 154 -0.36 -27.90 8.78
CA ALA A 154 -1.57 -27.74 7.98
C ALA A 154 -2.32 -26.37 8.09
N GLU A 155 -1.62 -25.26 8.35
CA GLU A 155 -2.24 -23.93 8.46
C GLU A 155 -2.18 -23.07 7.17
N SER A 156 -1.32 -23.40 6.19
CA SER A 156 -1.20 -22.60 4.96
C SER A 156 -2.35 -22.79 3.95
N ASP A 157 -3.05 -23.92 4.00
CA ASP A 157 -4.11 -24.24 3.02
C ASP A 157 -5.41 -23.45 3.24
N LYS A 158 -5.71 -23.06 4.48
CA LYS A 158 -6.91 -22.27 4.78
C LYS A 158 -6.76 -20.79 4.43
N THR A 159 -5.53 -20.25 4.51
CA THR A 159 -5.23 -18.85 4.21
C THR A 159 -5.21 -18.57 2.70
N SER A 160 -4.74 -19.53 1.89
CA SER A 160 -4.77 -19.43 0.43
C SER A 160 -6.20 -19.48 -0.12
N ALA A 161 -7.07 -20.35 0.43
CA ALA A 161 -8.47 -20.45 0.05
C ALA A 161 -9.23 -19.12 0.28
N PHE A 162 -8.98 -18.41 1.38
CA PHE A 162 -9.62 -17.12 1.66
C PHE A 162 -9.21 -16.01 0.67
N LEU A 163 -7.94 -15.95 0.28
CA LEU A 163 -7.47 -14.96 -0.70
C LEU A 163 -8.06 -15.20 -2.10
N ASN A 164 -8.35 -16.47 -2.42
CA ASN A 164 -9.04 -16.87 -3.65
C ASN A 164 -10.55 -16.56 -3.63
N ILE A 165 -11.16 -16.39 -2.44
CA ILE A 165 -12.58 -16.03 -2.26
C ILE A 165 -12.85 -14.54 -2.54
N LEU A 166 -11.82 -13.69 -2.66
CA LEU A 166 -11.98 -12.27 -2.97
C LEU A 166 -12.20 -12.05 -4.47
N PRO A 167 -13.43 -11.75 -4.94
CA PRO A 167 -13.78 -11.80 -6.35
C PRO A 167 -13.06 -10.68 -7.13
N ALA A 168 -12.53 -11.03 -8.29
CA ALA A 168 -11.70 -10.18 -9.14
C ALA A 168 -12.48 -9.33 -10.16
N ASP A 169 -13.71 -8.92 -9.80
CA ASP A 169 -14.72 -8.24 -10.63
C ASP A 169 -15.78 -9.22 -11.20
N ALA A 170 -17.03 -9.03 -10.76
CA ALA A 170 -18.21 -9.67 -11.33
C ALA A 170 -19.29 -8.60 -11.48
N VAL A 171 -19.32 -8.04 -12.69
CA VAL A 171 -20.45 -7.31 -13.27
C VAL A 171 -21.30 -8.36 -13.96
N GLU A 172 -22.57 -8.44 -13.57
CA GLU A 172 -23.69 -8.70 -14.46
C GLU A 172 -24.98 -8.48 -13.67
N GLU A 173 -25.82 -7.56 -14.16
CA GLU A 173 -27.20 -7.39 -13.76
C GLU A 173 -28.04 -8.46 -14.48
N LYS A 174 -28.89 -9.16 -13.74
CA LYS A 174 -30.07 -9.79 -14.31
C LYS A 174 -31.29 -9.40 -13.49
N THR A 175 -32.23 -8.82 -14.22
CA THR A 175 -33.60 -8.50 -13.89
C THR A 175 -34.35 -9.73 -13.40
N LEU A 176 -35.12 -9.58 -12.31
CA LEU A 176 -36.16 -10.54 -11.95
C LEU A 176 -37.42 -9.79 -11.48
N SER A 177 -38.39 -9.84 -12.40
CA SER A 177 -39.85 -9.96 -12.26
C SER A 177 -40.51 -9.75 -10.89
N GLU A 178 -41.55 -8.93 -10.94
CA GLU A 178 -42.60 -8.74 -9.94
C GLU A 178 -43.34 -10.04 -9.58
N SER A 179 -43.59 -10.27 -8.29
CA SER A 179 -44.92 -10.70 -7.85
C SER A 179 -45.23 -10.32 -6.39
N ILE A 180 -46.29 -9.50 -6.29
CA ILE A 180 -47.39 -9.46 -5.30
C ILE A 180 -47.03 -9.67 -3.82
N CYS A 181 -47.07 -8.58 -3.05
CA CYS A 181 -47.17 -8.64 -1.59
C CYS A 181 -48.32 -7.75 -1.07
N LYS A 182 -49.14 -8.33 -0.21
CA LYS A 182 -50.28 -7.74 0.51
C LYS A 182 -49.94 -6.37 1.12
N SER A 183 -50.91 -5.45 1.04
CA SER A 183 -50.83 -4.06 1.48
C SER A 183 -50.68 -3.95 3.00
N LEU A 184 -49.47 -3.65 3.45
CA LEU A 184 -49.20 -2.96 4.71
C LEU A 184 -48.79 -1.52 4.38
N SER A 185 -49.09 -0.56 5.25
CA SER A 185 -48.80 0.85 4.99
C SER A 185 -47.29 1.05 4.77
N GLU A 186 -46.94 1.89 3.79
CA GLU A 186 -45.55 2.09 3.37
C GLU A 186 -44.66 2.62 4.51
N GLN A 187 -45.24 3.34 5.47
CA GLN A 187 -44.53 3.83 6.65
C GLN A 187 -44.13 2.71 7.64
N GLU A 188 -45.00 1.72 7.87
CA GLU A 188 -44.70 0.60 8.77
C GLU A 188 -43.70 -0.38 8.16
N LYS A 189 -43.71 -0.56 6.83
CA LYS A 189 -42.68 -1.34 6.13
C LYS A 189 -41.32 -0.67 6.21
N GLU A 190 -41.25 0.64 6.04
CA GLU A 190 -39.99 1.39 6.10
C GLU A 190 -39.43 1.43 7.52
N GLN A 191 -40.27 1.65 8.55
CA GLN A 191 -39.86 1.57 9.95
C GLN A 191 -39.36 0.17 10.34
N ARG A 192 -40.08 -0.89 9.98
CA ARG A 192 -39.64 -2.27 10.26
C ARG A 192 -38.41 -2.66 9.47
N LYS A 193 -38.16 -2.04 8.30
CA LYS A 193 -36.96 -2.25 7.49
C LYS A 193 -35.76 -1.54 8.13
N ILE A 194 -35.92 -0.29 8.58
CA ILE A 194 -34.90 0.46 9.32
C ILE A 194 -34.57 -0.23 10.65
N GLU A 195 -35.59 -0.70 11.37
CA GLU A 195 -35.41 -1.40 12.65
C GLU A 195 -34.79 -2.79 12.47
N ASN A 196 -35.17 -3.55 11.43
CA ASN A 196 -34.50 -4.80 11.07
C ASN A 196 -33.07 -4.59 10.54
N ILE A 197 -32.77 -3.45 9.92
CA ILE A 197 -31.41 -3.08 9.51
C ILE A 197 -30.57 -2.77 10.75
N ARG A 198 -31.06 -1.93 11.69
CA ARG A 198 -30.41 -1.65 12.98
C ARG A 198 -30.17 -2.92 13.81
N MET A 199 -31.19 -3.77 13.93
CA MET A 199 -31.10 -5.04 14.65
C MET A 199 -30.21 -6.08 13.92
N LYS A 200 -30.02 -5.97 12.61
CA LYS A 200 -29.04 -6.77 11.84
C LYS A 200 -27.62 -6.22 11.96
N GLU A 201 -27.46 -4.91 12.07
CA GLU A 201 -26.16 -4.23 12.28
C GLU A 201 -25.61 -4.55 13.66
N GLN A 202 -26.45 -4.53 14.70
CA GLN A 202 -26.07 -4.96 16.06
C GLN A 202 -25.75 -6.46 16.20
N ARG A 203 -26.11 -7.29 15.21
CA ARG A 203 -25.89 -8.76 15.24
C ARG A 203 -24.72 -9.25 14.38
N CYS A 204 -23.96 -8.37 13.73
CA CYS A 204 -22.86 -8.76 12.83
C CYS A 204 -21.50 -8.45 13.46
N SER A 205 -20.82 -9.45 14.02
CA SER A 205 -19.52 -9.32 14.70
C SER A 205 -18.32 -8.93 13.80
N HIS A 206 -18.54 -8.49 12.55
CA HIS A 206 -17.52 -8.19 11.53
C HIS A 206 -17.82 -6.80 10.95
N VAL A 207 -17.13 -5.78 11.46
CA VAL A 207 -17.46 -4.38 11.20
C VAL A 207 -16.33 -3.69 10.43
N TYR A 208 -16.20 -4.04 9.14
CA TYR A 208 -15.55 -3.14 8.20
C TYR A 208 -16.55 -2.05 7.78
N LEU A 209 -16.19 -0.78 7.99
CA LEU A 209 -16.93 0.42 7.59
C LEU A 209 -16.12 1.23 6.57
N PRO A 210 -16.49 1.21 5.28
CA PRO A 210 -15.94 2.13 4.28
C PRO A 210 -16.53 3.53 4.45
N LEU A 211 -15.68 4.56 4.47
CA LEU A 211 -16.05 5.96 4.62
C LEU A 211 -15.40 6.81 3.51
N THR A 212 -16.16 7.73 2.93
CA THR A 212 -15.59 8.72 2.01
C THR A 212 -15.19 9.96 2.80
N CYS A 213 -13.90 10.25 2.89
CA CYS A 213 -13.41 11.51 3.38
C CYS A 213 -12.00 11.81 2.84
N LYS A 214 -11.72 13.07 2.54
CA LYS A 214 -10.37 13.52 2.20
C LYS A 214 -9.65 13.88 3.49
N ILE A 215 -8.61 13.12 3.82
CA ILE A 215 -7.78 13.35 5.00
C ILE A 215 -6.70 14.39 4.71
N THR A 216 -6.63 15.40 5.56
CA THR A 216 -5.54 16.39 5.68
C THR A 216 -4.93 16.30 7.08
N GLU A 217 -3.89 17.08 7.34
CA GLU A 217 -3.23 17.19 8.63
C GLU A 217 -4.10 17.81 9.73
N GLU A 218 -5.09 18.63 9.37
CA GLU A 218 -6.05 19.24 10.30
C GLU A 218 -7.28 18.37 10.55
N THR A 219 -7.44 17.28 9.80
CA THR A 219 -8.64 16.45 9.91
C THR A 219 -8.75 15.85 11.30
N ASP A 220 -9.85 16.16 12.00
CA ASP A 220 -10.17 15.48 13.24
C ASP A 220 -10.89 14.16 12.95
N LEU A 221 -10.37 13.06 13.48
CA LEU A 221 -10.95 11.74 13.26
C LEU A 221 -12.31 11.59 13.94
N ASN A 222 -12.57 12.34 15.02
CA ASN A 222 -13.85 12.34 15.71
C ASN A 222 -14.99 12.94 14.86
N ASP A 223 -14.68 13.82 13.91
CA ASP A 223 -15.68 14.36 12.96
C ASP A 223 -16.16 13.30 11.96
N ILE A 224 -15.40 12.21 11.83
CA ILE A 224 -15.62 11.13 10.85
C ILE A 224 -16.08 9.84 11.54
N ILE A 225 -15.56 9.58 12.75
CA ILE A 225 -15.78 8.37 13.53
C ILE A 225 -16.31 8.79 14.91
N GLU A 226 -17.63 8.75 15.07
CA GLU A 226 -18.31 9.17 16.31
C GLU A 226 -17.93 8.31 17.53
N ASP A 227 -17.61 7.03 17.30
CA ASP A 227 -17.32 6.01 18.31
C ASP A 227 -15.84 5.60 18.29
N LEU A 228 -14.94 6.57 18.09
CA LEU A 228 -13.49 6.35 18.01
C LEU A 228 -12.95 5.81 19.34
N GLU A 229 -12.34 4.63 19.29
CA GLU A 229 -11.67 4.01 20.42
C GLU A 229 -10.14 4.10 20.29
N GLU A 230 -9.42 3.50 21.23
CA GLU A 230 -7.98 3.31 21.04
C GLU A 230 -7.74 2.43 19.81
N SER A 231 -6.93 2.93 18.89
CA SER A 231 -6.91 2.47 17.50
C SER A 231 -5.48 2.30 16.95
N ILE A 232 -5.35 1.48 15.91
CA ILE A 232 -4.12 1.43 15.08
C ILE A 232 -4.40 2.08 13.74
N MET A 233 -3.51 2.97 13.33
CA MET A 233 -3.58 3.58 12.00
C MET A 233 -2.74 2.81 11.00
N VAL A 234 -3.31 2.50 9.85
CA VAL A 234 -2.64 1.77 8.78
C VAL A 234 -2.82 2.50 7.44
N GLY A 235 -1.89 2.29 6.52
CA GLY A 235 -2.04 2.81 5.16
C GLY A 235 -1.20 2.01 4.18
N LEU A 236 -1.87 1.30 3.26
CA LEU A 236 -1.21 0.48 2.24
C LEU A 236 -1.16 1.24 0.90
N HIS A 237 0.00 1.82 0.57
CA HIS A 237 0.22 2.71 -0.58
C HIS A 237 -0.44 4.09 -0.42
N THR A 238 -0.18 4.75 0.71
CA THR A 238 -0.56 6.14 0.91
C THR A 238 0.16 7.03 -0.12
N CYS A 239 -0.63 7.74 -0.92
CA CYS A 239 -0.15 8.48 -2.07
C CYS A 239 0.19 9.93 -1.70
N GLY A 240 1.36 10.43 -2.14
CA GLY A 240 1.77 11.81 -1.91
C GLY A 240 1.70 12.19 -0.43
N ASP A 241 1.03 13.31 -0.15
CA ASP A 241 0.96 13.90 1.19
C ASP A 241 0.09 13.11 2.19
N LEU A 242 -0.68 12.11 1.73
CA LEU A 242 -1.39 11.24 2.65
C LEU A 242 -0.42 10.47 3.57
N ALA A 243 0.75 10.08 3.07
CA ALA A 243 1.76 9.37 3.85
C ALA A 243 2.30 10.20 5.04
N PRO A 244 2.80 11.44 4.85
CA PRO A 244 3.20 12.30 5.97
C PRO A 244 2.03 12.75 6.85
N ASN A 245 0.83 12.98 6.28
CA ASN A 245 -0.35 13.35 7.09
C ASN A 245 -0.79 12.20 8.01
N THR A 246 -0.69 10.95 7.56
CA THR A 246 -0.89 9.76 8.41
C THR A 246 0.00 9.80 9.65
N LEU A 247 1.28 10.16 9.48
CA LEU A 247 2.21 10.24 10.60
C LEU A 247 1.91 11.42 11.54
N ARG A 248 1.49 12.57 11.00
CA ARG A 248 1.09 13.74 11.81
C ARG A 248 -0.12 13.45 12.67
N ILE A 249 -1.16 12.85 12.09
CA ILE A 249 -2.37 12.47 12.83
C ILE A 249 -2.01 11.45 13.91
N PHE A 250 -1.19 10.44 13.58
CA PHE A 250 -0.67 9.50 14.56
C PHE A 250 0.03 10.20 15.73
N THR A 251 0.95 11.14 15.48
CA THR A 251 1.65 11.84 16.55
C THR A 251 0.73 12.75 17.38
N ALA A 252 -0.23 13.41 16.73
CA ALA A 252 -1.12 14.40 17.34
C ALA A 252 -2.26 13.78 18.18
N ARG A 253 -2.65 12.53 17.93
CA ARG A 253 -3.84 11.89 18.55
C ARG A 253 -3.48 10.79 19.52
N SER A 254 -3.81 10.94 20.80
CA SER A 254 -3.44 10.03 21.89
C SER A 254 -4.11 8.65 21.82
N GLU A 255 -5.24 8.61 21.11
CA GLU A 255 -6.11 7.47 20.84
C GLU A 255 -5.42 6.49 19.89
N ILE A 256 -4.59 7.01 18.97
CA ILE A 256 -3.87 6.19 18.00
C ILE A 256 -2.57 5.65 18.64
N LYS A 257 -2.55 4.35 18.93
CA LYS A 257 -1.46 3.69 19.67
C LYS A 257 -0.29 3.26 18.81
N ALA A 258 -0.55 2.97 17.55
CA ALA A 258 0.48 2.60 16.60
C ALA A 258 0.11 3.02 15.18
N VAL A 259 1.13 3.11 14.34
CA VAL A 259 0.99 3.38 12.90
C VAL A 259 1.80 2.38 12.08
N CYS A 260 1.26 1.95 10.95
CA CYS A 260 1.95 1.16 9.93
C CYS A 260 1.62 1.72 8.54
N SER A 261 2.54 2.51 7.96
CA SER A 261 2.31 3.28 6.74
C SER A 261 3.31 2.94 5.64
N VAL A 262 2.81 2.47 4.50
CA VAL A 262 3.57 2.24 3.26
C VAL A 262 3.26 3.36 2.27
N GLY A 263 4.20 4.29 2.08
CA GLY A 263 4.08 5.34 1.06
C GLY A 263 4.48 4.85 -0.34
N CYS A 264 3.95 5.48 -1.40
CA CYS A 264 4.27 5.04 -2.78
C CYS A 264 4.55 6.16 -3.81
N CYS A 265 3.60 7.07 -3.99
CA CYS A 265 3.59 8.06 -5.08
C CYS A 265 4.40 9.31 -4.70
N TYR A 266 5.71 9.17 -4.51
CA TYR A 266 6.57 10.28 -4.08
C TYR A 266 6.54 11.48 -5.03
N HIS A 267 6.27 11.27 -6.31
CA HIS A 267 6.10 12.35 -7.29
C HIS A 267 4.86 13.24 -7.08
N LEU A 268 3.94 12.86 -6.17
CA LEU A 268 2.78 13.65 -5.76
C LEU A 268 2.98 14.34 -4.40
N LEU A 269 4.12 14.09 -3.76
CA LEU A 269 4.48 14.73 -2.50
C LEU A 269 4.67 16.24 -2.70
N SER A 270 4.24 17.07 -1.77
CA SER A 270 4.59 18.49 -1.78
C SER A 270 5.96 18.71 -1.11
N GLU A 271 6.72 19.69 -1.57
CA GLU A 271 8.04 20.03 -1.03
C GLU A 271 8.10 21.51 -0.66
N GLU A 272 8.52 21.81 0.57
CA GLU A 272 8.57 23.16 1.11
C GLU A 272 9.49 24.08 0.30
N PHE A 273 10.70 23.59 0.01
CA PHE A 273 11.78 24.35 -0.63
C PHE A 273 11.86 24.15 -2.16
N GLU A 274 10.91 23.41 -2.77
CA GLU A 274 10.76 23.40 -4.23
C GLU A 274 10.26 24.80 -4.67
N SER A 275 10.88 25.37 -5.71
CA SER A 275 10.81 26.78 -6.15
C SER A 275 9.47 27.53 -5.94
N PRO A 276 9.48 28.86 -5.68
CA PRO A 276 8.30 29.65 -5.31
C PRO A 276 7.42 29.94 -6.53
N THR A 277 6.66 28.95 -7.00
CA THR A 277 5.60 29.19 -7.99
C THR A 277 4.24 29.29 -7.30
N GLU A 278 3.77 30.53 -7.23
CA GLU A 278 2.39 31.02 -7.05
C GLU A 278 1.69 30.81 -5.69
N GLU A 279 1.03 31.88 -5.26
CA GLU A 279 0.20 32.13 -4.06
C GLU A 279 -0.03 30.93 -3.14
N ARG A 280 0.81 30.79 -2.11
CA ARG A 280 0.82 29.61 -1.24
C ARG A 280 -0.11 29.80 -0.03
N THR A 281 -1.32 29.27 -0.13
CA THR A 281 -2.22 29.02 1.02
C THR A 281 -1.87 27.73 1.78
N VAL A 282 -0.84 26.99 1.33
CA VAL A 282 -0.42 25.71 1.92
C VAL A 282 0.47 25.98 3.15
N THR A 283 -0.03 25.59 4.33
CA THR A 283 0.68 25.72 5.61
C THR A 283 1.55 24.50 5.93
N THR A 284 1.29 23.35 5.31
CA THR A 284 1.97 22.09 5.62
C THR A 284 2.44 21.37 4.36
N TRP A 285 3.70 20.95 4.37
CA TRP A 285 4.36 20.29 3.23
C TRP A 285 4.57 18.79 3.47
N GLY A 286 4.59 17.98 2.43
CA GLY A 286 4.86 16.56 2.52
C GLY A 286 6.33 16.20 2.78
N PHE A 287 7.24 17.10 2.45
CA PHE A 287 8.68 17.01 2.67
C PHE A 287 9.32 18.40 2.83
N PRO A 288 10.33 18.56 3.70
CA PRO A 288 10.76 17.62 4.74
C PRO A 288 9.80 17.58 5.94
N MET A 289 9.80 16.46 6.65
CA MET A 289 9.06 16.31 7.92
C MET A 289 9.94 16.61 9.13
N SER A 290 11.14 16.05 9.17
CA SER A 290 12.08 16.17 10.28
C SER A 290 12.62 17.58 10.43
N MET A 291 12.85 18.00 11.67
CA MET A 291 13.42 19.32 11.97
C MET A 291 14.78 19.49 11.31
N HIS A 292 15.62 18.45 11.36
CA HIS A 292 16.96 18.49 10.78
C HIS A 292 16.99 18.81 9.27
N LEU A 293 16.13 18.17 8.47
CA LEU A 293 16.07 18.43 7.04
C LEU A 293 15.38 19.75 6.71
N LYS A 294 14.48 20.23 7.58
CA LYS A 294 13.91 21.58 7.48
C LYS A 294 14.95 22.66 7.70
N GLU A 295 15.73 22.55 8.77
CA GLU A 295 16.80 23.50 9.12
C GLU A 295 17.87 23.61 8.02
N THR A 296 18.13 22.51 7.34
CA THR A 296 19.09 22.45 6.23
C THR A 296 18.43 22.71 4.86
N SER A 297 17.15 23.06 4.83
CA SER A 297 16.38 23.45 3.63
C SER A 297 16.44 22.43 2.48
N TRP A 298 16.37 21.14 2.80
CA TRP A 298 16.50 20.07 1.80
C TRP A 298 15.26 19.92 0.90
N PHE A 299 15.51 19.71 -0.39
CA PHE A 299 14.51 19.32 -1.37
C PHE A 299 15.12 18.45 -2.47
N PHE A 300 14.28 17.70 -3.18
CA PHE A 300 14.63 16.82 -4.30
C PHE A 300 14.26 17.42 -5.65
N GLY A 301 13.07 18.05 -5.70
CA GLY A 301 12.41 18.42 -6.93
C GLY A 301 11.69 17.24 -7.59
N ARG A 302 10.70 17.57 -8.43
CA ARG A 302 9.80 16.60 -9.07
C ARG A 302 10.50 15.43 -9.79
N ASN A 303 11.60 15.66 -10.49
CA ASN A 303 12.28 14.62 -11.29
C ASN A 303 12.95 13.54 -10.43
N ALA A 304 13.55 13.93 -9.31
CA ALA A 304 14.12 12.98 -8.36
C ALA A 304 13.01 12.15 -7.71
N ARG A 305 11.91 12.77 -7.27
CA ARG A 305 10.74 12.06 -6.72
C ARG A 305 10.04 11.12 -7.71
N MET A 306 10.03 11.47 -9.00
CA MET A 306 9.61 10.56 -10.06
C MET A 306 10.55 9.36 -10.18
N SER A 307 11.86 9.57 -10.05
CA SER A 307 12.87 8.51 -10.12
C SER A 307 12.77 7.57 -8.94
N ALA A 308 12.46 8.08 -7.75
CA ALA A 308 12.17 7.26 -6.58
C ALA A 308 11.06 6.22 -6.85
N CYS A 309 10.20 6.39 -7.87
CA CYS A 309 9.16 5.45 -8.30
C CYS A 309 9.61 4.31 -9.22
N LEU A 310 10.90 4.23 -9.51
CA LEU A 310 11.50 3.14 -10.24
C LEU A 310 11.88 1.99 -9.30
N ALA A 311 11.86 0.77 -9.81
CA ALA A 311 12.08 -0.45 -9.04
C ALA A 311 13.35 -1.15 -9.49
N LEU A 312 14.45 -0.93 -8.76
CA LEU A 312 15.77 -1.49 -9.08
C LEU A 312 15.73 -3.02 -9.15
N GLU A 313 15.11 -3.67 -8.18
CA GLU A 313 15.09 -5.12 -8.07
C GLU A 313 14.33 -5.78 -9.23
N ARG A 314 13.28 -5.14 -9.73
CA ARG A 314 12.56 -5.61 -10.93
C ARG A 314 13.43 -5.55 -12.18
N VAL A 315 14.18 -4.46 -12.33
CA VAL A 315 15.12 -4.30 -13.44
C VAL A 315 16.23 -5.34 -13.33
N ALA A 316 16.77 -5.55 -12.13
CA ALA A 316 17.84 -6.52 -11.87
C ALA A 316 17.45 -7.97 -12.21
N VAL A 317 16.19 -8.37 -11.99
CA VAL A 317 15.68 -9.70 -12.37
C VAL A 317 15.18 -9.79 -13.82
N GLY A 318 15.51 -8.81 -14.66
CA GLY A 318 15.21 -8.87 -16.09
C GLY A 318 13.79 -8.45 -16.50
N GLN A 319 12.99 -7.86 -15.62
CA GLN A 319 11.69 -7.27 -16.02
C GLN A 319 11.86 -5.97 -16.83
N GLY A 320 13.09 -5.45 -16.92
CA GLY A 320 13.50 -4.37 -17.82
C GLY A 320 12.83 -3.01 -17.54
N LEU A 321 13.18 -2.04 -18.38
CA LEU A 321 12.46 -0.78 -18.50
C LEU A 321 11.73 -0.73 -19.84
N ALA A 322 10.65 0.04 -19.93
CA ALA A 322 9.95 0.29 -21.18
C ALA A 322 10.71 1.32 -22.05
N THR A 323 11.95 1.00 -22.44
CA THR A 323 12.92 1.91 -23.08
C THR A 323 12.41 2.46 -24.41
N GLU A 324 11.79 1.62 -25.25
CA GLU A 324 11.24 2.06 -26.53
C GLU A 324 10.14 3.13 -26.36
N SER A 325 9.25 2.94 -25.38
CA SER A 325 8.18 3.91 -25.11
C SER A 325 8.72 5.25 -24.62
N LEU A 326 9.83 5.24 -23.88
CA LEU A 326 10.52 6.44 -23.42
C LEU A 326 11.26 7.11 -24.57
N PHE A 327 11.86 6.34 -25.46
CA PHE A 327 12.49 6.84 -26.67
C PHE A 327 11.48 7.55 -27.58
N TYR A 328 10.32 6.94 -27.83
CA TYR A 328 9.24 7.54 -28.62
C TYR A 328 8.78 8.88 -28.02
N ARG A 329 8.68 8.96 -26.68
CA ARG A 329 8.35 10.21 -25.99
C ARG A 329 9.43 11.28 -26.14
N ALA A 330 10.70 10.90 -26.05
CA ALA A 330 11.82 11.81 -26.19
C ALA A 330 11.88 12.40 -27.60
N VAL A 331 11.76 11.57 -28.64
CA VAL A 331 11.76 12.04 -30.03
C VAL A 331 10.51 12.88 -30.32
N LEU A 332 9.34 12.49 -29.81
CA LEU A 332 8.13 13.31 -29.91
C LEU A 332 8.33 14.69 -29.29
N GLN A 333 9.00 14.80 -28.14
CA GLN A 333 9.28 16.08 -27.51
C GLN A 333 10.17 16.97 -28.39
N VAL A 334 11.14 16.40 -29.10
CA VAL A 334 11.95 17.13 -30.10
C VAL A 334 11.06 17.63 -31.24
N ILE A 335 10.19 16.78 -31.80
CA ILE A 335 9.24 17.17 -32.86
C ILE A 335 8.32 18.31 -32.39
N LEU A 336 7.79 18.22 -31.17
CA LEU A 336 6.93 19.27 -30.59
C LEU A 336 7.67 20.60 -30.46
N LYS A 337 8.94 20.57 -30.05
CA LYS A 337 9.76 21.77 -29.95
C LYS A 337 10.06 22.36 -31.33
N ASP A 338 10.56 21.54 -32.25
CA ASP A 338 11.10 22.00 -33.53
C ASP A 338 9.99 22.38 -34.53
N CYS A 339 8.89 21.62 -34.58
CA CYS A 339 7.81 21.83 -35.55
C CYS A 339 6.62 22.63 -35.00
N PHE A 340 6.45 22.69 -33.67
CA PHE A 340 5.30 23.35 -33.04
C PHE A 340 5.69 24.46 -32.06
N GLY A 341 6.99 24.65 -31.76
CA GLY A 341 7.46 25.66 -30.80
C GLY A 341 7.11 25.35 -29.34
N ILE A 342 6.74 24.11 -29.03
CA ILE A 342 6.22 23.73 -27.72
C ILE A 342 7.36 23.20 -26.84
N THR A 343 7.73 23.98 -25.83
CA THR A 343 8.75 23.60 -24.84
C THR A 343 8.14 23.05 -23.55
N GLN A 344 6.90 23.44 -23.23
CA GLN A 344 6.12 22.93 -22.10
C GLN A 344 4.67 22.68 -22.50
N SER A 345 4.04 21.67 -21.90
CA SER A 345 2.62 21.37 -22.10
C SER A 345 1.98 20.90 -20.80
N GLY A 346 0.82 21.46 -20.45
CA GLY A 346 -0.02 20.95 -19.38
C GLY A 346 -0.70 19.63 -19.74
N LYS A 347 -0.73 19.25 -21.02
CA LYS A 347 -1.38 18.02 -21.50
C LYS A 347 -0.39 16.84 -21.54
N ARG A 348 -0.87 15.64 -21.21
CA ARG A 348 -0.07 14.41 -21.21
C ARG A 348 -0.55 13.42 -22.27
N VAL A 349 0.39 12.85 -23.03
CA VAL A 349 0.09 11.80 -24.02
C VAL A 349 -0.44 10.50 -23.38
N GLY A 350 -0.05 10.19 -22.13
CA GLY A 350 -0.55 9.00 -21.42
C GLY A 350 -0.16 7.68 -22.11
N LYS A 351 -0.99 6.63 -22.02
CA LYS A 351 -0.72 5.27 -22.55
C LYS A 351 -0.96 5.14 -24.08
N ILE A 352 -0.48 6.09 -24.88
CA ILE A 352 -0.62 6.02 -26.36
C ILE A 352 0.28 4.94 -26.96
N PHE A 353 1.49 4.75 -26.41
CA PHE A 353 2.46 3.79 -26.95
C PHE A 353 1.89 2.39 -27.15
N SER A 354 1.16 1.85 -26.15
CA SER A 354 0.54 0.53 -26.24
C SER A 354 -0.60 0.42 -27.26
N LYS A 355 -1.04 1.55 -27.82
CA LYS A 355 -2.09 1.64 -28.85
C LYS A 355 -1.50 1.97 -30.22
N SER A 356 -0.18 2.07 -30.35
CA SER A 356 0.49 2.49 -31.57
C SER A 356 1.26 1.34 -32.19
N GLY A 357 1.16 1.19 -33.52
CA GLY A 357 1.86 0.11 -34.23
C GLY A 357 3.33 0.43 -34.55
N ASN A 358 3.67 1.71 -34.68
CA ASN A 358 5.02 2.19 -34.98
C ASN A 358 5.17 3.66 -34.53
N PHE A 359 6.37 4.22 -34.70
CA PHE A 359 6.66 5.60 -34.30
C PHE A 359 5.80 6.65 -35.02
N THR A 360 5.54 6.49 -36.31
CA THR A 360 4.72 7.42 -37.08
C THR A 360 3.29 7.47 -36.54
N ASP A 361 2.66 6.32 -36.36
CA ASP A 361 1.34 6.19 -35.76
C ASP A 361 1.30 6.72 -34.32
N TYR A 362 2.37 6.51 -33.54
CA TYR A 362 2.52 7.10 -32.21
C TYR A 362 2.51 8.64 -32.24
N VAL A 363 3.26 9.26 -33.14
CA VAL A 363 3.29 10.73 -33.30
C VAL A 363 1.93 11.26 -33.73
N ARG A 364 1.30 10.66 -34.75
CA ARG A 364 -0.04 11.05 -35.22
C ARG A 364 -1.08 11.01 -34.09
N LYS A 365 -1.16 9.90 -33.35
CA LYS A 365 -2.07 9.76 -32.21
C LYS A 365 -1.76 10.75 -31.09
N SER A 366 -0.48 11.01 -30.84
CA SER A 366 -0.05 11.95 -29.81
C SER A 366 -0.41 13.39 -30.15
N LEU A 367 -0.18 13.85 -31.38
CA LEU A 367 -0.54 15.19 -31.84
C LEU A 367 -2.05 15.43 -31.76
N LYS A 368 -2.86 14.48 -32.24
CA LYS A 368 -4.33 14.54 -32.12
C LYS A 368 -4.78 14.66 -30.67
N LYS A 369 -4.20 13.87 -29.75
CA LYS A 369 -4.54 13.93 -28.32
C LYS A 369 -4.15 15.27 -27.68
N LEU A 370 -3.02 15.84 -28.09
CA LEU A 370 -2.55 17.12 -27.58
C LEU A 370 -3.37 18.30 -28.18
N GLY A 371 -4.08 18.06 -29.28
CA GLY A 371 -4.90 19.07 -29.98
C GLY A 371 -4.07 19.89 -30.96
N HIS A 372 -3.04 19.29 -31.55
CA HIS A 372 -2.22 19.92 -32.57
C HIS A 372 -2.58 19.39 -33.97
N ASP A 373 -2.49 20.28 -34.95
CA ASP A 373 -2.63 19.94 -36.36
C ASP A 373 -1.51 18.99 -36.79
N ASP A 374 -1.85 17.72 -37.00
CA ASP A 374 -0.88 16.71 -37.39
C ASP A 374 -0.44 16.88 -38.85
N SER A 375 -1.19 17.58 -39.71
CA SER A 375 -0.80 17.79 -41.11
C SER A 375 0.47 18.62 -41.30
N LYS A 376 0.89 19.40 -40.28
CA LYS A 376 2.10 20.23 -40.29
C LYS A 376 3.41 19.47 -40.48
N ILE A 377 3.43 18.17 -40.19
CA ILE A 377 4.61 17.32 -40.37
C ILE A 377 4.24 16.12 -41.24
N SER A 378 5.04 15.84 -42.27
CA SER A 378 4.84 14.69 -43.15
C SER A 378 5.34 13.39 -42.50
N ASP A 379 4.82 12.23 -42.92
CA ASP A 379 5.29 10.93 -42.42
C ASP A 379 6.79 10.71 -42.69
N LYS A 380 7.29 11.19 -43.85
CA LYS A 380 8.71 11.15 -44.19
C LYS A 380 9.55 11.90 -43.16
N ASN A 381 9.11 13.10 -42.76
CA ASN A 381 9.82 13.89 -41.75
C ASN A 381 9.77 13.21 -40.38
N ILE A 382 8.64 12.64 -39.98
CA ILE A 382 8.52 11.89 -38.72
C ILE A 382 9.54 10.74 -38.67
N THR A 383 9.60 9.93 -39.73
CA THR A 383 10.58 8.83 -39.83
C THR A 383 12.02 9.35 -39.81
N ALA A 384 12.31 10.48 -40.46
CA ALA A 384 13.64 11.09 -40.44
C ALA A 384 14.06 11.50 -39.01
N TYR A 385 13.15 12.04 -38.19
CA TYR A 385 13.43 12.30 -36.77
C TYR A 385 13.76 11.01 -36.01
N TYR A 386 12.98 9.95 -36.23
CA TYR A 386 13.25 8.66 -35.59
C TYR A 386 14.66 8.14 -35.91
N GLU A 387 14.99 8.02 -37.19
CA GLU A 387 16.29 7.49 -37.63
C GLU A 387 17.45 8.41 -37.21
N LYS A 388 17.26 9.74 -37.18
CA LYS A 388 18.25 10.69 -36.68
C LYS A 388 18.62 10.44 -35.22
N TYR A 389 17.65 10.12 -34.37
CA TYR A 389 17.87 9.97 -32.93
C TYR A 389 18.06 8.52 -32.47
N LYS A 390 17.73 7.53 -33.32
CA LYS A 390 17.86 6.10 -33.02
C LYS A 390 19.25 5.68 -32.52
N PRO A 391 20.38 6.20 -33.06
CA PRO A 391 21.71 5.88 -32.53
C PRO A 391 21.91 6.30 -31.06
N ARG A 392 21.15 7.30 -30.57
CA ARG A 392 21.22 7.79 -29.18
C ARG A 392 20.34 7.02 -28.22
N GLN A 393 19.68 5.96 -28.67
CA GLN A 393 18.84 5.12 -27.80
C GLN A 393 19.66 4.56 -26.62
N ASN A 394 20.90 4.13 -26.87
CA ASN A 394 21.79 3.62 -25.82
C ASN A 394 22.11 4.68 -24.74
N GLU A 395 22.23 5.96 -25.11
CA GLU A 395 22.42 7.05 -24.14
C GLU A 395 21.18 7.22 -23.25
N LEU A 396 19.99 7.15 -23.84
CA LEU A 396 18.73 7.22 -23.10
C LEU A 396 18.56 6.02 -22.16
N GLU A 397 18.96 4.83 -22.60
CA GLU A 397 18.95 3.63 -21.77
C GLU A 397 19.91 3.76 -20.59
N ALA A 398 21.15 4.19 -20.84
CA ALA A 398 22.14 4.47 -19.78
C ALA A 398 21.63 5.51 -18.78
N PHE A 399 21.03 6.60 -19.25
CA PHE A 399 20.44 7.62 -18.38
C PHE A 399 19.30 7.08 -17.51
N ASN A 400 18.42 6.24 -18.09
CA ASN A 400 17.34 5.63 -17.31
C ASN A 400 17.86 4.59 -16.32
N MET A 401 18.91 3.83 -16.66
CA MET A 401 19.58 2.94 -15.72
C MET A 401 20.17 3.70 -14.53
N LEU A 402 20.83 4.84 -14.78
CA LEU A 402 21.32 5.70 -13.71
C LEU A 402 20.18 6.15 -12.77
N LYS A 403 19.02 6.52 -13.31
CA LYS A 403 17.84 6.87 -12.50
C LYS A 403 17.33 5.70 -11.67
N VAL A 404 17.33 4.48 -12.23
CA VAL A 404 16.95 3.26 -11.51
C VAL A 404 17.92 2.98 -10.36
N LEU A 405 19.23 3.14 -10.59
CA LEU A 405 20.25 2.94 -9.56
C LEU A 405 20.14 3.96 -8.42
N LEU A 406 19.79 5.20 -8.73
CA LEU A 406 19.60 6.26 -7.72
C LEU A 406 18.25 6.19 -7.01
N ALA A 407 17.25 5.49 -7.57
CA ALA A 407 15.90 5.45 -7.03
C ALA A 407 15.83 4.99 -5.55
N PRO A 408 16.53 3.92 -5.12
CA PRO A 408 16.51 3.49 -3.72
C PRO A 408 17.13 4.53 -2.79
N CYS A 409 18.13 5.29 -3.23
CA CYS A 409 18.75 6.34 -2.41
C CYS A 409 17.74 7.48 -2.14
N ILE A 410 17.00 7.88 -3.17
CA ILE A 410 15.98 8.95 -3.05
C ILE A 410 14.81 8.46 -2.17
N GLU A 411 14.32 7.23 -2.40
CA GLU A 411 13.28 6.63 -1.54
C GLU A 411 13.76 6.47 -0.09
N ALA A 412 14.99 6.03 0.13
CA ALA A 412 15.56 5.88 1.47
C ALA A 412 15.65 7.22 2.20
N LEU A 413 16.12 8.30 1.56
CA LEU A 413 16.14 9.63 2.17
C LEU A 413 14.74 10.10 2.55
N ILE A 414 13.75 9.83 1.69
CA ILE A 414 12.35 10.11 2.01
C ILE A 414 11.92 9.30 3.25
N LEU A 415 12.18 8.00 3.29
CA LEU A 415 11.79 7.16 4.43
C LEU A 415 12.51 7.54 5.73
N LEU A 416 13.80 7.91 5.65
CA LEU A 416 14.62 8.32 6.78
C LEU A 416 14.15 9.64 7.38
N ASP A 417 13.74 10.62 6.56
CA ASP A 417 13.11 11.85 7.06
C ASP A 417 11.87 11.57 7.91
N ARG A 418 11.08 10.55 7.54
CA ARG A 418 9.82 10.18 8.21
C ARG A 418 10.13 9.47 9.52
N LEU A 419 11.12 8.57 9.49
CA LEU A 419 11.62 7.94 10.70
C LEU A 419 12.21 8.99 11.65
N HIS A 420 12.99 9.95 11.14
CA HIS A 420 13.62 10.97 11.96
C HIS A 420 12.58 11.87 12.63
N TYR A 421 11.57 12.33 11.87
CA TYR A 421 10.40 13.04 12.42
C TYR A 421 9.73 12.27 13.58
N LEU A 422 9.60 10.95 13.47
CA LEU A 422 9.06 10.13 14.55
C LEU A 422 10.04 10.05 15.73
N LYS A 423 11.34 9.93 15.50
CA LYS A 423 12.36 9.90 16.57
C LYS A 423 12.46 11.22 17.34
N GLU A 424 12.03 12.34 16.75
CA GLU A 424 11.92 13.64 17.43
C GLU A 424 10.76 13.66 18.47
N GLN A 425 9.87 12.66 18.47
CA GLN A 425 8.71 12.62 19.37
C GLN A 425 9.03 11.91 20.70
N ASN A 426 8.74 12.56 21.82
CA ASN A 426 9.07 12.06 23.16
C ASN A 426 8.14 10.92 23.66
N ASN A 427 6.97 10.76 23.06
CA ASN A 427 5.92 9.83 23.49
C ASN A 427 5.94 8.46 22.78
N LEU A 428 6.97 8.19 21.96
CA LEU A 428 7.09 6.93 21.23
C LEU A 428 7.93 5.92 22.00
N ALA A 429 7.46 4.67 22.04
CA ALA A 429 8.22 3.55 22.60
C ALA A 429 9.17 2.98 21.56
N TRP A 430 8.73 2.92 20.30
CA TRP A 430 9.49 2.35 19.20
C TRP A 430 9.08 2.98 17.87
N SER A 431 10.05 3.17 16.99
CA SER A 431 9.84 3.58 15.59
C SER A 431 10.93 2.98 14.72
N GLY A 432 10.57 2.49 13.53
CA GLY A 432 11.50 1.87 12.60
C GLY A 432 10.98 1.77 11.17
N LEU A 433 11.91 1.52 10.24
CA LEU A 433 11.61 1.15 8.86
C LEU A 433 11.62 -0.37 8.73
N VAL A 434 10.51 -0.94 8.26
CA VAL A 434 10.35 -2.39 8.13
C VAL A 434 10.23 -2.74 6.65
N LYS A 435 11.15 -3.57 6.13
CA LYS A 435 11.01 -4.16 4.79
C LYS A 435 9.92 -5.24 4.84
N LEU A 436 8.70 -4.84 4.51
CA LEU A 436 7.50 -5.63 4.64
C LEU A 436 7.25 -6.55 3.44
N PHE A 437 7.58 -6.10 2.22
CA PHE A 437 7.27 -6.87 1.01
C PHE A 437 8.52 -7.36 0.28
N ASP A 438 8.31 -8.37 -0.56
CA ASP A 438 9.27 -8.75 -1.59
C ASP A 438 9.40 -7.59 -2.60
N PRO A 439 10.59 -7.02 -2.82
CA PRO A 439 10.78 -5.84 -3.66
C PRO A 439 10.55 -6.11 -5.16
N VAL A 440 10.62 -7.37 -5.60
CA VAL A 440 10.27 -7.75 -6.98
C VAL A 440 8.75 -7.78 -7.14
N LYS A 441 8.02 -8.41 -6.20
CA LYS A 441 6.54 -8.48 -6.22
C LYS A 441 5.92 -7.11 -5.96
N SER A 442 6.34 -6.44 -4.89
CA SER A 442 5.93 -5.07 -4.54
C SER A 442 7.14 -4.17 -4.24
N PRO A 443 7.59 -3.37 -5.21
CA PRO A 443 8.76 -2.49 -5.06
C PRO A 443 8.67 -1.51 -3.91
N ARG A 444 7.45 -1.05 -3.59
CA ARG A 444 7.16 -0.25 -2.40
C ARG A 444 7.09 -1.14 -1.19
N CYS A 445 8.25 -1.64 -0.80
CA CYS A 445 8.39 -2.71 0.15
C CYS A 445 8.65 -2.25 1.58
N TYR A 446 8.97 -0.97 1.82
CA TYR A 446 9.22 -0.46 3.17
C TYR A 446 7.96 0.15 3.78
N SER A 447 7.74 -0.15 5.06
CA SER A 447 6.73 0.46 5.92
C SER A 447 7.40 1.30 7.00
N VAL A 448 6.87 2.49 7.26
CA VAL A 448 7.18 3.26 8.45
C VAL A 448 6.26 2.77 9.56
N VAL A 449 6.84 2.19 10.61
CA VAL A 449 6.09 1.59 11.72
C VAL A 449 6.49 2.28 13.02
N SER A 450 5.51 2.61 13.86
CA SER A 450 5.77 3.25 15.15
C SER A 450 4.71 2.93 16.18
N MET A 451 5.09 2.92 17.45
CA MET A 451 4.24 2.59 18.60
C MET A 451 4.46 3.62 19.73
N LYS A 452 3.38 4.05 20.37
CA LYS A 452 3.43 4.95 21.53
C LYS A 452 3.78 4.20 22.80
N LYS A 453 4.31 4.93 23.78
CA LYS A 453 4.48 4.43 25.15
C LYS A 453 3.11 4.10 25.76
N PRO A 454 2.98 3.02 26.55
CA PRO A 454 1.79 2.78 27.36
C PRO A 454 1.52 3.97 28.28
N LYS A 455 0.24 4.30 28.49
CA LYS A 455 -0.20 5.43 29.33
C LYS A 455 0.33 5.38 30.78
N ASP A 456 0.74 4.20 31.25
CA ASP A 456 1.18 3.97 32.64
C ASP A 456 2.69 4.15 32.88
N THR A 457 3.44 4.67 31.90
CA THR A 457 4.89 4.92 32.08
C THR A 457 5.12 6.34 32.62
N ILE A 458 4.74 6.59 33.88
CA ILE A 458 5.17 7.80 34.61
C ILE A 458 6.64 7.56 34.99
N TYR A 459 7.54 8.38 34.45
CA TYR A 459 8.94 8.45 34.90
C TYR A 459 9.07 9.40 36.07
#